data_AF-X0YII7-F1
#
_entry.id   AF-X0YII7-F1
#
_cell.length_a   1.000
_cell.length_b   1.000
_cell.length_c   1.000
_cell.angle_alpha   90.00
_cell.angle_beta   90.00
_cell.angle_gamma   90.00
#
_symmetry.space_group_name_H-M   'P 1'
#
loop_
_entity.id
_entity.type
_entity.pdbx_description
1 polymer ?
#
loop_
_entity_poly.entity_id
_entity_poly.type
_entity_poly.pdbx_seq_one_letter_code
_entity_poly.pdbx_strand_id
1 'polypeptide(L)'
;MGWLSGWKKRIRLAIDNNDITAALSNFPILIYLSSSSGINNADVTSVFDEVGANRKKIAVTRGDGITQCYVEVEKWDSGNEKAWLWAKVPSVSNTIDEVVYLYYDNSKADNTTYVGDPSDAVAHNVWDANFKLVTHMRDDPDTSHVRDSTVNANDGAKKAANEPIVTTAGKIDDAQDFDGTDDRISVPDVDELDFGTGDFTVSLWFKPDVVAETGILVAKIYMRTGVSWAPGF
;
A
#
# COMPACT_ATOMS: atom_id res chain seq x y z
N MET A 1 17.11 10.62 -22.41
CA MET A 1 16.00 10.29 -21.50
C MET A 1 15.11 11.50 -21.37
N GLY A 2 13.79 11.29 -21.40
CA GLY A 2 12.83 12.37 -21.32
C GLY A 2 12.75 13.00 -19.94
N TRP A 3 11.94 14.06 -19.83
CA TRP A 3 11.73 14.80 -18.61
C TRP A 3 10.31 15.33 -18.53
N LEU A 4 9.64 15.09 -17.39
CA LEU A 4 8.26 15.51 -17.19
C LEU A 4 8.16 17.05 -17.23
N SER A 5 7.33 17.56 -18.13
CA SER A 5 7.36 18.98 -18.53
C SER A 5 7.28 19.96 -17.35
N GLY A 6 8.30 20.82 -17.28
CA GLY A 6 8.44 21.90 -16.32
C GLY A 6 8.70 21.48 -14.86
N TRP A 7 8.83 20.19 -14.53
CA TRP A 7 9.31 19.77 -13.21
C TRP A 7 10.81 20.06 -13.11
N LYS A 8 11.35 20.32 -11.91
CA LYS A 8 12.76 20.71 -11.78
C LYS A 8 13.66 19.68 -11.10
N LYS A 9 13.09 18.79 -10.29
CA LYS A 9 13.85 17.78 -9.54
C LYS A 9 13.25 16.39 -9.73
N ARG A 10 14.12 15.38 -9.74
CA ARG A 10 13.72 13.97 -9.73
C ARG A 10 14.81 13.09 -9.10
N ILE A 11 14.39 11.96 -8.55
CA ILE A 11 15.25 10.86 -8.12
C ILE A 11 15.08 9.71 -9.10
N ARG A 12 16.19 9.06 -9.47
CA ARG A 12 16.18 7.81 -10.23
C ARG A 12 16.06 6.65 -9.25
N LEU A 13 15.05 5.81 -9.43
CA LEU A 13 14.84 4.59 -8.66
C LEU A 13 15.01 3.40 -9.61
N ALA A 14 15.90 2.47 -9.25
CA ALA A 14 16.09 1.23 -9.99
C ALA A 14 15.34 0.10 -9.29
N ILE A 15 14.68 -0.74 -10.08
CA ILE A 15 14.09 -1.99 -9.64
C ILE A 15 15.06 -3.07 -10.12
N ASP A 16 15.71 -3.72 -9.16
CA ASP A 16 16.71 -4.76 -9.43
C ASP A 16 16.01 -6.00 -9.99
N ASN A 17 16.42 -6.42 -11.18
CA ASN A 17 15.81 -7.57 -11.85
C ASN A 17 16.14 -8.90 -11.18
N ASN A 18 17.20 -8.95 -10.36
CA ASN A 18 17.61 -10.17 -9.66
C ASN A 18 16.63 -10.55 -8.53
N ASP A 19 15.83 -9.60 -8.05
CA ASP A 19 14.77 -9.82 -7.07
C ASP A 19 13.46 -10.30 -7.71
N ILE A 20 13.42 -10.42 -9.05
CA ILE A 20 12.21 -10.71 -9.82
C ILE A 20 12.35 -12.07 -10.49
N THR A 21 11.50 -13.02 -10.11
CA THR A 21 11.57 -14.40 -10.64
C THR A 21 10.87 -14.56 -11.99
N ALA A 22 9.86 -13.73 -12.26
CA ALA A 22 9.14 -13.68 -13.53
C ALA A 22 8.71 -12.24 -13.84
N ALA A 23 8.70 -11.86 -15.12
CA ALA A 23 8.28 -10.53 -15.51
C ALA A 23 6.81 -10.27 -15.14
N LEU A 24 6.54 -9.09 -14.59
CA LEU A 24 5.21 -8.66 -14.17
C LEU A 24 4.78 -7.43 -14.97
N SER A 25 3.50 -7.36 -15.30
CA SER A 25 2.90 -6.21 -15.97
C SER A 25 1.95 -5.48 -15.02
N ASN A 26 1.90 -4.16 -15.09
CA ASN A 26 0.94 -3.33 -14.32
C ASN A 26 0.98 -3.61 -12.82
N PHE A 27 2.18 -3.80 -12.26
CA PHE A 27 2.39 -4.29 -10.92
C PHE A 27 2.63 -3.15 -9.92
N PRO A 28 1.92 -3.10 -8.78
CA PRO A 28 2.19 -2.17 -7.70
C PRO A 28 3.54 -2.44 -7.04
N ILE A 29 4.39 -1.42 -6.92
CA ILE A 29 5.68 -1.49 -6.22
C ILE A 29 5.68 -0.47 -5.08
N LEU A 30 6.14 -0.92 -3.91
CA LEU A 30 6.42 -0.04 -2.79
C LEU A 30 7.67 0.80 -3.06
N ILE A 31 7.53 2.12 -2.93
CA ILE A 31 8.60 3.10 -2.91
C ILE A 31 8.63 3.68 -1.49
N TYR A 32 9.62 3.28 -0.71
CA TYR A 32 9.89 3.83 0.61
C TYR A 32 10.88 4.99 0.52
N LEU A 33 10.51 6.15 1.06
CA LEU A 33 11.33 7.35 1.11
C LEU A 33 11.76 7.62 2.54
N SER A 34 13.06 7.80 2.76
CA SER A 34 13.69 8.14 4.04
C SER A 34 15.17 8.49 3.83
N SER A 35 15.89 8.74 4.92
CA SER A 35 17.35 8.85 4.93
C SER A 35 18.11 7.54 4.63
N SER A 36 17.39 6.40 4.55
CA SER A 36 17.96 5.09 4.26
C SER A 36 16.99 4.27 3.41
N SER A 37 16.92 4.60 2.12
CA SER A 37 15.94 4.03 1.18
C SER A 37 16.55 3.02 0.21
N GLY A 38 15.77 1.99 -0.11
CA GLY A 38 16.17 0.91 -1.01
C GLY A 38 17.36 0.09 -0.50
N ILE A 39 17.88 -0.79 -1.36
CA ILE A 39 18.95 -1.74 -1.01
C ILE A 39 20.31 -1.08 -0.69
N ASN A 40 20.50 0.16 -1.14
CA ASN A 40 21.75 0.90 -1.00
C ASN A 40 21.71 1.94 0.13
N ASN A 41 20.64 1.97 0.94
CA ASN A 41 20.46 2.95 2.01
C ASN A 41 20.61 4.40 1.51
N ALA A 42 20.02 4.70 0.36
CA ALA A 42 20.11 6.03 -0.25
C ALA A 42 19.32 7.05 0.57
N ASP A 43 19.94 8.19 0.84
CA ASP A 43 19.26 9.32 1.44
C ASP A 43 18.45 10.08 0.37
N VAL A 44 17.12 10.09 0.53
CA VAL A 44 16.18 10.79 -0.35
C VAL A 44 15.36 11.83 0.40
N THR A 45 15.78 12.27 1.59
CA THR A 45 14.99 13.20 2.42
C THR A 45 14.82 14.58 1.79
N SER A 46 15.66 14.93 0.80
CA SER A 46 15.50 16.16 -0.01
C SER A 46 14.13 16.33 -0.67
N VAL A 47 13.35 15.25 -0.80
CA VAL A 47 11.95 15.33 -1.23
C VAL A 47 11.12 16.10 -0.20
N PHE A 48 11.25 15.80 1.10
CA PHE A 48 10.52 16.45 2.17
C PHE A 48 10.96 17.90 2.38
N ASP A 49 12.26 18.20 2.22
CA ASP A 49 12.77 19.58 2.21
C ASP A 49 12.10 20.44 1.13
N GLU A 50 11.85 19.86 -0.05
CA GLU A 50 11.24 20.56 -1.17
C GLU A 50 9.73 20.71 -1.00
N VAL A 51 9.00 19.62 -0.73
CA VAL A 51 7.53 19.59 -0.81
C VAL A 51 6.81 19.65 0.55
N GLY A 52 7.56 19.49 1.64
CA GLY A 52 7.02 19.49 3.00
C GLY A 52 5.89 18.48 3.19
N ALA A 53 4.81 18.92 3.84
CA ALA A 53 3.63 18.08 4.09
C ALA A 53 2.75 17.83 2.85
N ASN A 54 2.96 18.54 1.73
CA ASN A 54 2.11 18.35 0.55
C ASN A 54 2.62 17.20 -0.34
N ARG A 55 2.22 15.98 0.05
CA ARG A 55 2.46 14.73 -0.70
C ARG A 55 1.98 14.71 -2.14
N LYS A 56 1.15 15.66 -2.59
CA LYS A 56 0.63 15.71 -3.97
C LYS A 56 1.54 16.50 -4.92
N LYS A 57 2.63 17.11 -4.42
CA LYS A 57 3.67 17.79 -5.22
C LYS A 57 4.71 16.83 -5.80
N ILE A 58 4.30 15.59 -6.09
CA ILE A 58 5.15 14.54 -6.64
C ILE A 58 4.56 13.94 -7.92
N ALA A 59 5.40 13.26 -8.69
CA ALA A 59 4.96 12.40 -9.78
C ALA A 59 5.90 11.21 -9.91
N VAL A 60 5.38 10.01 -10.14
CA VAL A 60 6.20 8.87 -10.53
C VAL A 60 6.06 8.66 -12.02
N THR A 61 7.15 8.45 -12.73
CA THR A 61 7.16 8.13 -14.17
C THR A 61 7.95 6.87 -14.45
N ARG A 62 7.71 6.26 -15.61
CA ARG A 62 8.56 5.20 -16.18
C ARG A 62 9.97 5.70 -16.46
N GLY A 63 10.86 4.79 -16.86
CA GLY A 63 12.25 5.10 -17.25
C GLY A 63 12.37 6.04 -18.47
N ASP A 64 11.28 6.28 -19.21
CA ASP A 64 11.24 7.32 -20.24
C ASP A 64 11.26 8.75 -19.67
N GLY A 65 10.94 8.91 -18.38
CA GLY A 65 10.88 10.19 -17.66
C GLY A 65 9.69 11.07 -18.01
N ILE A 66 8.67 10.54 -18.70
CA ILE A 66 7.52 11.30 -19.22
C ILE A 66 6.20 10.61 -18.90
N THR A 67 6.12 9.29 -19.06
CA THR A 67 4.88 8.54 -18.84
C THR A 67 4.66 8.37 -17.34
N GLN A 68 3.64 9.03 -16.79
CA GLN A 68 3.32 8.94 -15.37
C GLN A 68 2.69 7.59 -14.99
N CYS A 69 2.99 7.15 -13.79
CA CYS A 69 2.38 6.01 -13.12
C CYS A 69 1.39 6.50 -12.06
N TYR A 70 0.31 5.75 -11.83
CA TYR A 70 -0.57 6.00 -10.69
C TYR A 70 0.16 5.68 -9.38
N VAL A 71 -0.10 6.48 -8.36
CA VAL A 71 0.51 6.40 -7.04
C VAL A 71 -0.56 6.50 -5.97
N GLU A 72 -0.50 5.59 -5.01
CA GLU A 72 -1.17 5.68 -3.73
C GLU A 72 -0.15 6.07 -2.67
N VAL A 73 -0.48 7.06 -1.84
CA VAL A 73 0.31 7.48 -0.69
C VAL A 73 -0.22 6.73 0.53
N GLU A 74 0.38 5.59 0.85
CA GLU A 74 0.01 4.82 2.05
C GLU A 74 0.29 5.65 3.31
N LYS A 75 1.43 6.34 3.38
CA LYS A 75 1.69 7.33 4.43
C LYS A 75 2.67 8.40 3.99
N TRP A 76 2.47 9.59 4.53
CA TRP A 76 3.36 10.73 4.39
C TRP A 76 3.60 11.38 5.74
N ASP A 77 4.78 11.13 6.31
CA ASP A 77 5.24 11.75 7.54
C ASP A 77 6.42 12.68 7.23
N SER A 78 6.10 13.92 6.86
CA SER A 78 7.12 14.93 6.60
C SER A 78 7.86 15.38 7.85
N GLY A 79 7.35 15.09 9.06
CA GLY A 79 8.02 15.44 10.31
C GLY A 79 9.19 14.51 10.61
N ASN A 80 9.03 13.23 10.31
CA ASN A 80 10.09 12.21 10.42
C ASN A 80 10.79 11.91 9.09
N GLU A 81 10.46 12.65 8.03
CA GLU A 81 10.99 12.49 6.66
C GLU A 81 10.84 11.06 6.14
N LYS A 82 9.65 10.47 6.32
CA LYS A 82 9.32 9.12 5.86
C LYS A 82 8.04 9.09 5.04
N ALA A 83 8.03 8.29 3.98
CA ALA A 83 6.82 8.04 3.21
C ALA A 83 6.82 6.63 2.61
N TRP A 84 5.61 6.05 2.51
CA TRP A 84 5.34 4.79 1.85
C TRP A 84 4.39 5.07 0.70
N LEU A 85 4.85 4.77 -0.51
CA LEU A 85 4.11 5.01 -1.75
C LEU A 85 3.94 3.71 -2.51
N TRP A 86 2.78 3.44 -3.07
CA TRP A 86 2.57 2.33 -4.01
C TRP A 86 2.41 2.89 -5.41
N ALA A 87 3.34 2.55 -6.31
CA ALA A 87 3.29 3.00 -7.69
C ALA A 87 3.01 1.82 -8.63
N LYS A 88 2.01 1.95 -9.51
CA LYS A 88 1.74 0.93 -10.53
C LYS A 88 2.71 1.07 -11.69
N VAL A 89 3.67 0.15 -11.76
CA VAL A 89 4.69 0.14 -12.81
C VAL A 89 4.22 -0.76 -13.96
N PRO A 90 4.20 -0.28 -15.21
CA PRO A 90 3.65 -1.06 -16.34
C PRO A 90 4.42 -2.34 -16.66
N SER A 91 5.71 -2.40 -16.34
CA SER A 91 6.57 -3.57 -16.57
C SER A 91 7.63 -3.65 -15.49
N VAL A 92 7.80 -4.85 -14.94
CA VAL A 92 8.88 -5.22 -14.02
C VAL A 92 9.57 -6.41 -14.64
N SER A 93 10.84 -6.25 -15.01
CA SER A 93 11.61 -7.26 -15.74
C SER A 93 12.40 -8.15 -14.78
N ASN A 94 12.59 -9.42 -15.16
CA ASN A 94 13.50 -10.37 -14.52
C ASN A 94 14.85 -10.49 -15.24
N THR A 95 15.10 -9.69 -16.27
CA THR A 95 16.30 -9.81 -17.13
C THR A 95 17.14 -8.54 -17.23
N ILE A 96 16.54 -7.38 -16.96
CA ILE A 96 17.19 -6.08 -16.96
C ILE A 96 16.59 -5.21 -15.85
N ASP A 97 17.40 -4.37 -15.24
CA ASP A 97 16.90 -3.39 -14.28
C ASP A 97 15.88 -2.47 -14.94
N GLU A 98 14.73 -2.31 -14.28
CA GLU A 98 13.75 -1.30 -14.66
C GLU A 98 14.01 -0.01 -13.89
N VAL A 99 13.59 1.11 -14.48
CA VAL A 99 13.77 2.43 -13.86
C VAL A 99 12.44 3.13 -13.77
N VAL A 100 12.22 3.78 -12.64
CA VAL A 100 11.20 4.81 -12.48
C VAL A 100 11.85 6.10 -11.97
N TYR A 101 11.23 7.23 -12.24
CA TYR A 101 11.65 8.52 -11.69
C TYR A 101 10.58 9.07 -10.77
N LEU A 102 10.97 9.40 -9.55
CA LEU A 102 10.17 10.20 -8.62
C LEU A 102 10.51 11.67 -8.81
N TYR A 103 9.60 12.43 -9.38
CA TYR A 103 9.64 13.88 -9.46
C TYR A 103 9.04 14.50 -8.22
N TYR A 104 9.57 15.65 -7.80
CA TYR A 104 9.12 16.41 -6.64
C TYR A 104 9.43 17.89 -6.86
N ASP A 105 8.42 18.76 -6.73
CA ASP A 105 8.55 20.19 -7.03
C ASP A 105 7.37 20.95 -6.42
N ASN A 106 7.64 21.76 -5.39
CA ASN A 106 6.57 22.48 -4.68
C ASN A 106 5.93 23.59 -5.54
N SER A 107 6.58 24.00 -6.63
CA SER A 107 6.01 24.97 -7.57
C SER A 107 4.96 24.37 -8.52
N LYS A 108 4.78 23.04 -8.52
CA LYS A 108 3.76 22.38 -9.34
C LYS A 108 2.38 22.47 -8.72
N ALA A 109 1.35 22.39 -9.55
CA ALA A 109 0.01 22.10 -9.06
C ALA A 109 -0.01 20.69 -8.42
N ASP A 110 -0.97 20.46 -7.53
CA ASP A 110 -1.16 19.13 -6.93
C ASP A 110 -1.49 18.12 -8.02
N ASN A 111 -0.76 17.00 -8.05
CA ASN A 111 -0.90 15.97 -9.07
C ASN A 111 -2.05 15.00 -8.77
N THR A 112 -3.26 15.52 -8.62
CA THR A 112 -4.45 14.73 -8.25
C THR A 112 -4.89 13.77 -9.36
N THR A 113 -4.37 13.91 -10.58
CA THR A 113 -4.63 12.98 -11.69
C THR A 113 -3.92 11.64 -11.52
N TYR A 114 -2.78 11.60 -10.83
CA TYR A 114 -1.98 10.38 -10.69
C TYR A 114 -1.65 10.03 -9.24
N VAL A 115 -1.80 10.94 -8.27
CA VAL A 115 -1.40 10.72 -6.88
C VAL A 115 -2.60 10.82 -5.94
N GLY A 116 -2.94 9.70 -5.30
CA GLY A 116 -4.07 9.51 -4.38
C GLY A 116 -3.63 9.19 -2.97
N ASP A 117 -4.40 9.57 -1.97
CA ASP A 117 -4.38 8.91 -0.66
C ASP A 117 -5.34 7.69 -0.77
N PRO A 118 -5.34 6.72 0.17
CA PRO A 118 -6.07 5.46 -0.01
C PRO A 118 -7.58 5.60 -0.28
N SER A 119 -8.20 6.68 0.17
CA SER A 119 -9.62 6.99 -0.06
C SER A 119 -9.91 7.77 -1.35
N ASP A 120 -8.88 8.18 -2.09
CA ASP A 120 -9.06 8.90 -3.35
C ASP A 120 -9.32 7.93 -4.51
N ALA A 121 -10.31 8.22 -5.37
CA ALA A 121 -10.62 7.41 -6.55
C ALA A 121 -9.42 7.16 -7.49
N VAL A 122 -8.43 8.05 -7.48
CA VAL A 122 -7.20 7.89 -8.27
C VAL A 122 -6.33 6.75 -7.76
N ALA A 123 -6.28 6.50 -6.44
CA ALA A 123 -5.48 5.43 -5.83
C ALA A 123 -5.93 4.04 -6.28
N HIS A 124 -7.24 3.84 -6.53
CA HIS A 124 -7.77 2.59 -7.08
C HIS A 124 -7.17 2.20 -8.45
N ASN A 125 -6.55 3.14 -9.18
CA ASN A 125 -5.87 2.79 -10.43
C ASN A 125 -4.53 2.08 -10.20
N VAL A 126 -3.99 2.10 -8.98
CA VAL A 126 -2.78 1.37 -8.59
C VAL A 126 -3.06 -0.12 -8.57
N TRP A 127 -4.16 -0.54 -7.97
CA TRP A 127 -4.58 -1.93 -7.83
C TRP A 127 -5.50 -2.31 -8.98
N ASP A 128 -5.03 -3.19 -9.87
CA ASP A 128 -5.88 -3.62 -11.00
C ASP A 128 -7.03 -4.55 -10.55
N ALA A 129 -7.89 -4.93 -11.49
CA ALA A 129 -9.08 -5.73 -11.21
C ALA A 129 -8.79 -7.16 -10.70
N ASN A 130 -7.53 -7.62 -10.71
CA ASN A 130 -7.17 -8.91 -10.13
C ASN A 130 -7.01 -8.84 -8.61
N PHE A 131 -6.77 -7.64 -8.05
CA PHE A 131 -6.80 -7.40 -6.61
C PHE A 131 -8.26 -7.25 -6.16
N LYS A 132 -8.70 -8.13 -5.24
CA LYS A 132 -10.08 -8.11 -4.72
C LYS A 132 -10.25 -7.40 -3.39
N LEU A 133 -9.15 -7.28 -2.65
CA LEU A 133 -9.04 -6.59 -1.38
C LEU A 133 -7.56 -6.25 -1.18
N VAL A 134 -7.25 -4.98 -0.93
CA VAL A 134 -5.92 -4.53 -0.53
C VAL A 134 -6.06 -3.65 0.68
N THR A 135 -5.62 -4.14 1.82
CA THR A 135 -5.62 -3.36 3.06
C THR A 135 -4.20 -3.20 3.58
N HIS A 136 -3.86 -1.96 3.91
CA HIS A 136 -2.59 -1.59 4.54
C HIS A 136 -2.61 -1.77 6.07
N MET A 137 -3.70 -2.32 6.62
CA MET A 137 -3.84 -2.62 8.06
C MET A 137 -3.52 -1.43 8.98
N ARG A 138 -3.83 -0.21 8.54
CA ARG A 138 -3.75 1.02 9.32
C ARG A 138 -5.12 1.65 9.50
N ASP A 139 -5.23 2.48 10.53
CA ASP A 139 -6.43 3.28 10.77
C ASP A 139 -6.58 4.30 9.65
N ASP A 140 -7.70 4.21 8.94
CA ASP A 140 -8.12 5.16 7.91
C ASP A 140 -9.62 4.96 7.66
N PRO A 141 -10.48 5.99 7.83
CA PRO A 141 -10.20 7.36 8.25
C PRO A 141 -10.29 7.56 9.77
N ASP A 142 -10.66 6.51 10.51
CA ASP A 142 -10.92 6.52 11.94
C ASP A 142 -10.33 5.28 12.61
N THR A 143 -10.47 5.18 13.93
CA THR A 143 -9.93 4.07 14.71
C THR A 143 -10.78 2.80 14.67
N SER A 144 -11.87 2.78 13.89
CA SER A 144 -12.83 1.66 13.79
C SER A 144 -12.83 0.98 12.43
N HIS A 145 -12.04 1.49 11.46
CA HIS A 145 -12.01 0.95 10.11
C HIS A 145 -10.58 0.84 9.57
N VAL A 146 -10.40 -0.12 8.67
CA VAL A 146 -9.24 -0.21 7.77
C VAL A 146 -9.75 -0.18 6.34
N ARG A 147 -9.16 0.65 5.48
CA ARG A 147 -9.63 0.78 4.10
C ARG A 147 -9.19 -0.38 3.22
N ASP A 148 -10.02 -0.63 2.21
CA ASP A 148 -9.67 -1.34 0.98
C ASP A 148 -9.24 -0.33 -0.09
N SER A 149 -7.98 -0.40 -0.52
CA SER A 149 -7.40 0.47 -1.54
C SER A 149 -7.87 0.13 -2.96
N THR A 150 -8.55 -1.01 -3.17
CA THR A 150 -9.13 -1.36 -4.47
C THR A 150 -10.41 -0.57 -4.75
N VAL A 151 -10.86 -0.59 -6.01
CA VAL A 151 -12.13 0.03 -6.42
C VAL A 151 -13.36 -0.62 -5.77
N ASN A 152 -13.20 -1.81 -5.19
CA ASN A 152 -14.28 -2.57 -4.59
C ASN A 152 -14.77 -1.95 -3.28
N ALA A 153 -13.90 -1.19 -2.59
CA ALA A 153 -14.21 -0.54 -1.32
C ALA A 153 -14.77 -1.51 -0.27
N ASN A 154 -14.19 -2.73 -0.22
CA ASN A 154 -14.49 -3.75 0.78
C ASN A 154 -13.84 -3.41 2.13
N ASP A 155 -14.13 -2.22 2.66
CA ASP A 155 -13.51 -1.70 3.87
C ASP A 155 -13.77 -2.63 5.06
N GLY A 156 -12.72 -2.86 5.84
CA GLY A 156 -12.79 -3.66 7.05
C GLY A 156 -13.34 -2.84 8.21
N ALA A 157 -14.39 -3.36 8.86
CA ALA A 157 -14.88 -2.85 10.13
C ALA A 157 -14.20 -3.60 11.28
N LYS A 158 -13.54 -2.86 12.17
CA LYS A 158 -13.02 -3.40 13.43
C LYS A 158 -14.16 -3.80 14.37
N LYS A 159 -13.85 -4.61 15.38
CA LYS A 159 -14.83 -4.99 16.41
C LYS A 159 -15.36 -3.76 17.15
N ALA A 160 -14.47 -2.85 17.50
CA ALA A 160 -14.76 -1.55 18.08
C ALA A 160 -13.62 -0.57 17.77
N ALA A 161 -13.76 0.69 18.18
CA ALA A 161 -12.70 1.68 18.05
C ALA A 161 -11.44 1.23 18.82
N ASN A 162 -10.30 1.16 18.13
CA ASN A 162 -9.03 0.62 18.64
C ASN A 162 -9.07 -0.86 19.06
N GLU A 163 -9.97 -1.67 18.49
CA GLU A 163 -10.05 -3.13 18.73
C GLU A 163 -10.17 -3.88 17.38
N PRO A 164 -9.05 -4.20 16.70
CA PRO A 164 -7.65 -4.15 17.18
C PRO A 164 -7.04 -2.75 17.25
N ILE A 165 -6.00 -2.59 18.08
CA ILE A 165 -5.27 -1.32 18.25
C ILE A 165 -4.21 -1.15 17.16
N VAL A 166 -4.05 0.07 16.65
CA VAL A 166 -2.98 0.37 15.68
C VAL A 166 -1.62 0.39 16.36
N THR A 167 -0.61 -0.16 15.68
CA THR A 167 0.79 -0.16 16.10
C THR A 167 1.69 0.35 14.97
N THR A 168 2.77 1.05 15.32
CA THR A 168 3.78 1.54 14.36
C THR A 168 4.87 0.50 14.07
N ALA A 169 4.69 -0.73 14.55
CA ALA A 169 5.62 -1.85 14.39
C ALA A 169 5.30 -2.74 13.18
N GLY A 170 4.58 -2.21 12.18
CA GLY A 170 4.28 -2.91 10.94
C GLY A 170 5.52 -3.20 10.11
N LYS A 171 5.41 -4.17 9.21
CA LYS A 171 6.50 -4.48 8.26
C LYS A 171 6.63 -3.39 7.19
N ILE A 172 5.49 -2.87 6.76
CA ILE A 172 5.34 -1.73 5.86
C ILE A 172 4.45 -0.78 6.64
N ASP A 173 5.04 0.31 7.12
CA ASP A 173 4.38 1.30 7.97
C ASP A 173 3.71 0.75 9.25
N ASP A 174 2.42 1.05 9.46
CA ASP A 174 1.65 0.69 10.65
C ASP A 174 1.04 -0.72 10.47
N ALA A 175 0.50 -1.28 11.54
CA ALA A 175 -0.22 -2.54 11.54
C ALA A 175 -1.32 -2.53 12.60
N GLN A 176 -2.12 -3.59 12.65
CA GLN A 176 -3.08 -3.85 13.72
C GLN A 176 -2.53 -4.91 14.67
N ASP A 177 -2.58 -4.63 15.96
CA ASP A 177 -2.19 -5.54 17.03
C ASP A 177 -3.43 -6.27 17.55
N PHE A 178 -3.43 -7.60 17.42
CA PHE A 178 -4.54 -8.47 17.79
C PHE A 178 -4.19 -9.15 19.11
N ASP A 179 -4.91 -8.82 20.18
CA ASP A 179 -4.54 -9.19 21.55
C ASP A 179 -4.75 -10.68 21.92
N GLY A 180 -5.31 -11.47 20.99
CA GLY A 180 -5.60 -12.89 21.16
C GLY A 180 -6.87 -13.19 21.97
N THR A 181 -7.70 -12.18 22.30
CA THR A 181 -8.94 -12.36 23.06
C THR A 181 -10.15 -12.37 22.13
N ASP A 182 -10.43 -11.26 21.46
CA ASP A 182 -11.63 -11.11 20.63
C ASP A 182 -11.50 -10.11 19.47
N ASP A 183 -10.28 -9.63 19.20
CA ASP A 183 -9.99 -8.72 18.10
C ASP A 183 -10.30 -9.36 16.75
N ARG A 184 -10.95 -8.57 15.89
CA ARG A 184 -11.21 -8.95 14.50
C ARG A 184 -11.46 -7.71 13.65
N ILE A 185 -11.19 -7.89 12.36
CA ILE A 185 -11.61 -6.97 11.31
C ILE A 185 -12.51 -7.77 10.37
N SER A 186 -13.74 -7.30 10.18
CA SER A 186 -14.74 -7.96 9.35
C SER A 186 -15.07 -7.11 8.14
N VAL A 187 -15.11 -7.74 6.98
CA VAL A 187 -15.64 -7.19 5.74
C VAL A 187 -17.03 -7.77 5.54
N PRO A 188 -18.04 -6.97 5.11
CA PRO A 188 -19.35 -7.50 4.73
C PRO A 188 -19.26 -8.59 3.66
N ASP A 189 -20.22 -9.51 3.67
CA ASP A 189 -20.23 -10.59 2.68
C ASP A 189 -20.45 -10.04 1.26
N VAL A 190 -19.55 -10.44 0.36
CA VAL A 190 -19.56 -10.11 -1.07
C VAL A 190 -19.08 -11.30 -1.90
N ASP A 191 -19.68 -11.49 -3.08
CA ASP A 191 -19.41 -12.63 -3.98
C ASP A 191 -17.95 -12.67 -4.44
N GLU A 192 -17.30 -11.51 -4.60
CA GLU A 192 -15.92 -11.45 -5.09
C GLU A 192 -14.87 -11.93 -4.07
N LEU A 193 -15.27 -12.05 -2.81
CA LEU A 193 -14.46 -12.65 -1.74
C LEU A 193 -14.91 -14.09 -1.43
N ASP A 194 -15.77 -14.71 -2.27
CA ASP A 194 -16.09 -16.14 -2.16
C ASP A 194 -14.90 -17.01 -2.58
N PHE A 195 -14.31 -17.71 -1.62
CA PHE A 195 -13.29 -18.71 -1.89
C PHE A 195 -13.87 -19.94 -2.60
N GLY A 196 -13.07 -20.57 -3.46
CA GLY A 196 -13.43 -21.82 -4.14
C GLY A 196 -14.26 -21.66 -5.42
N THR A 197 -14.56 -20.43 -5.84
CA THR A 197 -15.17 -20.12 -7.14
C THR A 197 -14.15 -20.01 -8.28
N GLY A 198 -12.85 -19.99 -7.94
CA GLY A 198 -11.71 -19.96 -8.85
C GLY A 198 -10.38 -20.01 -8.10
N ASP A 199 -9.27 -19.91 -8.84
CA ASP A 199 -7.94 -19.81 -8.25
C ASP A 199 -7.74 -18.43 -7.61
N PHE A 200 -7.10 -18.40 -6.45
CA PHE A 200 -6.80 -17.16 -5.73
C PHE A 200 -5.47 -17.26 -4.99
N THR A 201 -4.94 -16.09 -4.62
CA THR A 201 -3.74 -15.95 -3.78
C THR A 201 -4.07 -15.02 -2.63
N VAL A 202 -3.62 -15.38 -1.43
CA VAL A 202 -3.61 -14.49 -0.27
C VAL A 202 -2.16 -14.26 0.14
N SER A 203 -1.77 -13.01 0.31
CA SER A 203 -0.44 -12.60 0.77
C SER A 203 -0.58 -11.58 1.89
N LEU A 204 0.12 -11.79 3.00
CA LEU A 204 0.13 -10.85 4.13
C LEU A 204 1.44 -10.93 4.92
N TRP A 205 1.71 -9.87 5.68
CA TRP A 205 2.68 -9.89 6.77
C TRP A 205 1.96 -10.11 8.08
N PHE A 206 2.44 -11.03 8.90
CA PHE A 206 1.96 -11.25 10.26
C PHE A 206 3.15 -11.54 11.18
N LYS A 207 2.99 -11.22 12.46
CA LYS A 207 3.98 -11.49 13.50
C LYS A 207 3.25 -12.01 14.74
N PRO A 208 3.30 -13.32 15.02
CA PRO A 208 2.68 -13.87 16.22
C PRO A 208 3.53 -13.51 17.46
N ASP A 209 2.86 -13.20 18.57
CA ASP A 209 3.52 -13.06 19.87
C ASP A 209 3.97 -14.42 20.43
N VAL A 210 3.19 -15.47 20.16
CA VAL A 210 3.45 -16.83 20.61
C VAL A 210 3.15 -17.81 19.47
N VAL A 211 4.05 -18.76 19.21
CA VAL A 211 3.92 -19.77 18.12
C VAL A 211 3.38 -21.12 18.64
N ALA A 212 2.61 -21.10 19.73
CA ALA A 212 2.17 -22.31 20.42
C ALA A 212 0.70 -22.70 20.09
N GLU A 213 -0.06 -21.82 19.46
CA GLU A 213 -1.49 -21.98 19.22
C GLU A 213 -1.82 -21.95 17.72
N THR A 214 -2.95 -22.55 17.34
CA THR A 214 -3.41 -22.54 15.94
C THR A 214 -4.21 -21.26 15.69
N GLY A 215 -3.59 -20.32 14.98
CA GLY A 215 -4.21 -19.04 14.62
C GLY A 215 -4.91 -19.03 13.26
N ILE A 216 -6.04 -18.32 13.17
CA ILE A 216 -6.71 -18.02 11.90
C ILE A 216 -6.35 -16.60 11.47
N LEU A 217 -5.59 -16.47 10.38
CA LEU A 217 -5.19 -15.16 9.84
C LEU A 217 -6.27 -14.55 8.93
N VAL A 218 -6.95 -15.39 8.14
CA VAL A 218 -8.03 -14.98 7.22
C VAL A 218 -9.04 -16.14 7.14
N ALA A 219 -10.33 -15.84 7.28
CA ALA A 219 -11.39 -16.80 7.07
C ALA A 219 -12.64 -16.15 6.48
N LYS A 220 -13.33 -16.89 5.61
CA LYS A 220 -14.71 -16.61 5.23
C LYS A 220 -15.64 -17.52 6.04
N ILE A 221 -16.47 -16.92 6.89
CA ILE A 221 -17.31 -17.66 7.83
C ILE A 221 -18.79 -17.37 7.54
N TYR A 222 -19.53 -18.38 7.10
CA TYR A 222 -20.99 -18.31 7.03
C TYR A 222 -21.58 -18.54 8.43
N MET A 223 -21.97 -17.47 9.11
CA MET A 223 -22.69 -17.60 10.37
C MET A 223 -24.15 -17.96 10.08
N ARG A 224 -24.52 -19.21 10.38
CA ARG A 224 -25.92 -19.67 10.29
C ARG A 224 -26.69 -19.01 11.42
N THR A 225 -27.40 -17.93 11.09
CA THR A 225 -28.23 -17.06 11.95
C THR A 225 -27.46 -16.04 12.78
N GLY A 226 -27.78 -14.76 12.58
CA GLY A 226 -27.08 -13.63 13.17
C GLY A 226 -27.13 -13.62 14.69
N VAL A 227 -26.03 -14.01 15.32
CA VAL A 227 -25.37 -13.40 16.47
C VAL A 227 -23.91 -13.87 16.38
N SER A 228 -22.95 -12.96 16.63
CA SER A 228 -21.53 -13.24 16.86
C SER A 228 -21.36 -14.50 17.72
N TRP A 229 -20.41 -15.40 17.49
CA TRP A 229 -19.00 -15.34 17.86
C TRP A 229 -18.31 -16.60 17.29
N ALA A 230 -17.05 -16.49 16.89
CA ALA A 230 -16.09 -17.57 17.12
C ALA A 230 -14.79 -16.92 17.58
N PRO A 231 -14.27 -17.26 18.77
CA PRO A 231 -12.94 -16.81 19.18
C PRO A 231 -11.91 -17.46 18.27
N GLY A 232 -11.04 -16.63 17.69
CA GLY A 232 -9.74 -17.07 17.23
C GLY A 232 -8.83 -17.14 18.45
N PHE A 233 -8.13 -18.24 18.61
CA PHE A 233 -6.83 -18.23 19.26
C PHE A 233 -5.79 -17.75 18.23
#